data_AF-A0AAW6C2H1-F1
#
_entry.id   AF-A0AAW6C2H1-F1
#
_cell.length_a   1.000
_cell.length_b   1.000
_cell.length_c   1.000
_cell.angle_alpha   90.00
_cell.angle_beta   90.00
_cell.angle_gamma   90.00
#
_symmetry.space_group_name_H-M   'P 1'
#
loop_
_entity.id
_entity.type
_entity.pdbx_description
1 polymer ?
#
loop_
_entity_poly.entity_id
_entity_poly.type
_entity_poly.pdbx_seq_one_letter_code
_entity_poly.pdbx_strand_id
1 'polypeptide(L)'
;MPTYLQGLTIGLAYVAPIGMQNLFVINSALTQPRRRALLTALIVIAFDISLALACFFGIGALVERFDWLQRLILIVGGCIVVWIGIGLLRDKPTLDRDVDVSIPLPRLAAKAFVVTWINPQALIDGTMLFGSFRAGNPGAVASQLMLGSASASCLWFLGITILISFFSAKFNDKILRVINIVCGLIIIFYGAKLLLQFFQTLL
;
A
#
# COMPACT_ATOMS: atom_id res chain seq x y z
N MET A 1 17.14 -20.03 -10.61
CA MET A 1 17.49 -18.71 -10.04
C MET A 1 17.76 -18.86 -8.55
N PRO A 2 18.65 -18.06 -7.95
CA PRO A 2 18.77 -17.97 -6.50
C PRO A 2 17.40 -17.72 -5.86
N THR A 3 17.08 -18.46 -4.79
CA THR A 3 15.81 -18.35 -4.02
C THR A 3 15.49 -16.92 -3.60
N TYR A 4 16.51 -16.15 -3.22
CA TYR A 4 16.38 -14.72 -2.94
C TYR A 4 15.88 -13.91 -4.15
N LEU A 5 16.43 -14.13 -5.34
CA LEU A 5 16.00 -13.42 -6.56
C LEU A 5 14.61 -13.84 -7.01
N GLN A 6 14.23 -15.09 -6.76
CA GLN A 6 12.86 -15.55 -6.98
C GLN A 6 11.89 -14.80 -6.07
N GLY A 7 12.20 -14.71 -4.77
CA GLY A 7 11.41 -13.94 -3.81
C GLY A 7 11.33 -12.46 -4.18
N LEU A 8 12.45 -11.87 -4.62
CA LEU A 8 12.48 -10.50 -5.12
C LEU A 8 11.54 -10.29 -6.31
N THR A 9 11.57 -11.20 -7.28
CA THR A 9 10.75 -11.08 -8.49
C THR A 9 9.26 -11.21 -8.18
N ILE A 10 8.90 -12.17 -7.32
CA ILE A 10 7.52 -12.38 -6.89
C ILE A 10 7.03 -11.21 -6.04
N GLY A 11 7.86 -10.71 -5.12
CA GLY A 11 7.56 -9.52 -4.33
C GLY A 11 7.35 -8.28 -5.19
N LEU A 12 8.18 -8.06 -6.21
CA LEU A 12 7.98 -6.97 -7.17
C LEU A 12 6.65 -7.12 -7.91
N ALA A 13 6.31 -8.33 -8.37
CA ALA A 13 5.04 -8.60 -9.03
C ALA A 13 3.82 -8.40 -8.09
N TYR A 14 3.99 -8.59 -6.78
CA TYR A 14 2.96 -8.36 -5.77
C TYR A 14 2.77 -6.87 -5.44
N VAL A 15 3.86 -6.11 -5.32
CA VAL A 15 3.81 -4.69 -4.91
C VAL A 15 3.59 -3.74 -6.10
N ALA A 16 3.98 -4.12 -7.32
CA ALA A 16 3.87 -3.27 -8.50
C ALA A 16 2.44 -2.91 -8.97
N PRO A 17 1.42 -3.79 -8.87
CA PRO A 17 0.05 -3.49 -9.28
C PRO A 17 -0.48 -2.20 -8.64
N ILE A 18 -1.17 -1.40 -9.44
CA ILE A 18 -1.62 -0.07 -8.99
C ILE A 18 -2.78 -0.22 -7.99
N GLY A 19 -2.46 0.03 -6.72
CA GLY A 19 -3.40 0.05 -5.61
C GLY A 19 -3.31 1.33 -4.77
N MET A 20 -4.12 1.37 -3.71
CA MET A 20 -4.20 2.49 -2.75
C MET A 20 -2.85 2.91 -2.15
N GLN A 21 -1.98 1.95 -1.83
CA GLN A 21 -0.64 2.21 -1.28
C GLN A 21 0.28 2.87 -2.33
N ASN A 22 0.28 2.38 -3.58
CA ASN A 22 1.06 2.96 -4.67
C ASN A 22 0.60 4.40 -4.99
N LEU A 23 -0.71 4.64 -5.05
CA LEU A 23 -1.25 5.98 -5.33
C LEU A 23 -0.90 6.98 -4.23
N PHE A 24 -0.89 6.55 -2.96
CA PHE A 24 -0.49 7.38 -1.84
C PHE A 24 0.98 7.82 -1.93
N VAL A 25 1.90 6.89 -2.26
CA VAL A 25 3.34 7.19 -2.42
C VAL A 25 3.57 8.10 -3.63
N ILE A 26 2.91 7.82 -4.76
CA ILE A 26 2.97 8.65 -5.98
C ILE A 26 2.54 10.09 -5.68
N ASN A 27 1.40 10.27 -5.01
CA ASN A 27 0.89 11.59 -4.67
C ASN A 27 1.88 12.35 -3.77
N SER A 28 2.45 11.68 -2.77
CA SER A 28 3.49 12.27 -1.91
C SER A 28 4.72 12.72 -2.73
N ALA A 29 5.18 11.89 -3.68
CA ALA A 29 6.31 12.22 -4.55
C ALA A 29 6.05 13.39 -5.52
N LEU A 30 4.79 13.63 -5.88
CA LEU A 30 4.39 14.73 -6.74
C LEU A 30 4.18 16.05 -6.02
N THR A 31 3.69 15.99 -4.78
CA THR A 31 3.22 17.17 -4.04
C THR A 31 4.19 17.65 -2.97
N GLN A 32 5.09 16.79 -2.49
CA GLN A 32 6.00 17.13 -1.40
C GLN A 32 7.46 17.25 -1.86
N PRO A 33 8.31 18.00 -1.13
CA PRO A 33 9.75 18.01 -1.36
C PRO A 33 10.33 16.59 -1.28
N ARG A 34 11.35 16.31 -2.09
CA ARG A 34 11.97 14.98 -2.23
C ARG A 34 12.28 14.32 -0.89
N ARG A 35 12.80 15.10 0.08
CA ARG A 35 13.11 14.61 1.43
C ARG A 35 11.88 14.01 2.13
N ARG A 36 10.71 14.67 2.03
CA ARG A 36 9.48 14.18 2.66
C ARG A 36 8.79 13.09 1.86
N ALA A 37 8.88 13.13 0.53
CA ALA A 37 8.45 12.01 -0.30
C ALA A 37 9.20 10.73 0.06
N LEU A 38 10.53 10.81 0.22
CA LEU A 38 11.36 9.69 0.68
C LEU A 38 11.01 9.25 2.11
N LEU A 39 10.76 10.17 3.04
CA LEU A 39 10.28 9.82 4.38
C LEU A 39 8.92 9.09 4.32
N THR A 40 8.02 9.52 3.45
CA THR A 40 6.73 8.83 3.22
C THR A 40 6.97 7.40 2.72
N ALA A 41 7.84 7.24 1.73
CA ALA A 41 8.21 5.93 1.19
C ALA A 41 8.80 5.02 2.28
N LEU A 42 9.69 5.53 3.14
CA LEU A 42 10.26 4.76 4.25
C LEU A 42 9.20 4.30 5.26
N ILE A 43 8.24 5.17 5.61
CA ILE A 43 7.13 4.80 6.49
C ILE A 43 6.26 3.72 5.84
N VAL A 44 5.96 3.86 4.55
CA VAL A 44 5.19 2.86 3.79
C VAL A 44 5.94 1.54 3.72
N ILE A 45 7.23 1.55 3.42
CA ILE A 45 8.09 0.35 3.40
C ILE A 45 8.09 -0.34 4.77
N ALA A 46 8.18 0.41 5.87
CA ALA A 46 8.14 -0.16 7.21
C ALA A 46 6.80 -0.87 7.49
N PHE A 47 5.67 -0.24 7.12
CA PHE A 47 4.36 -0.88 7.26
C PHE A 47 4.16 -2.05 6.31
N ASP A 48 4.70 -1.97 5.10
CA ASP A 48 4.60 -3.02 4.08
C ASP A 48 5.38 -4.28 4.49
N ILE A 49 6.64 -4.11 4.91
CA ILE A 49 7.47 -5.21 5.41
C ILE A 49 6.87 -5.80 6.69
N SER A 50 6.37 -4.97 7.62
CA SER A 50 5.73 -5.49 8.83
C SER A 50 4.46 -6.30 8.54
N LEU A 51 3.63 -5.86 7.60
CA LEU A 51 2.45 -6.61 7.15
C LEU A 51 2.86 -7.91 6.44
N ALA A 52 3.84 -7.85 5.56
CA ALA A 52 4.31 -9.02 4.82
C ALA A 52 4.93 -10.06 5.78
N LEU A 53 5.67 -9.64 6.81
CA LEU A 53 6.16 -10.51 7.87
C LEU A 53 5.01 -11.09 8.68
N ALA A 54 4.01 -10.29 9.05
CA ALA A 54 2.82 -10.78 9.72
C ALA A 54 2.10 -11.88 8.90
N CYS A 55 1.90 -11.66 7.61
CA CYS A 55 1.34 -12.64 6.69
C CYS A 55 2.21 -13.91 6.62
N PHE A 56 3.53 -13.75 6.49
CA PHE A 56 4.49 -14.85 6.45
C PHE A 56 4.50 -15.71 7.72
N PHE A 57 4.37 -15.09 8.90
CA PHE A 57 4.30 -15.78 10.18
C PHE A 57 2.89 -16.29 10.54
N GLY A 58 1.89 -16.04 9.69
CA GLY A 58 0.59 -16.69 9.79
C GLY A 58 -0.52 -15.88 10.47
N ILE A 59 -0.43 -14.54 10.52
CA ILE A 59 -1.60 -13.70 10.85
C ILE A 59 -2.78 -14.02 9.93
N GLY A 60 -2.47 -14.40 8.70
CA GLY A 60 -3.43 -14.90 7.73
C GLY A 60 -4.24 -16.12 8.13
N ALA A 61 -3.59 -17.09 8.79
CA ALA A 61 -4.29 -18.26 9.32
C ALA A 61 -5.25 -17.87 10.47
N LEU A 62 -4.97 -16.77 11.17
CA LEU A 62 -5.90 -16.19 12.15
C LEU A 62 -7.10 -15.53 11.46
N VAL A 63 -6.87 -14.80 10.37
CA VAL A 63 -7.92 -14.13 9.59
C VAL A 63 -8.85 -15.15 8.92
N GLU A 64 -8.30 -16.22 8.35
CA GLU A 64 -9.09 -17.33 7.78
C GLU A 64 -9.82 -18.16 8.85
N ARG A 65 -9.29 -18.25 10.07
CA ARG A 65 -9.91 -19.01 11.15
C ARG A 65 -11.06 -18.27 11.84
N PHE A 66 -11.06 -16.94 11.80
CA PHE A 66 -12.04 -16.11 12.48
C PHE A 66 -12.84 -15.27 11.47
N ASP A 67 -13.96 -15.81 11.00
CA ASP A 67 -14.84 -15.15 10.02
C ASP A 67 -15.28 -13.75 10.46
N TRP A 68 -15.51 -13.54 11.77
CA TRP A 68 -15.87 -12.23 12.32
C TRP A 68 -14.74 -11.20 12.14
N LEU A 69 -13.48 -11.63 12.22
CA LEU A 69 -12.30 -10.78 12.05
C LEU A 69 -12.17 -10.37 10.58
N GLN A 70 -12.32 -11.31 9.65
CA GLN A 70 -12.37 -11.02 8.22
C GLN A 70 -13.49 -10.02 7.89
N ARG A 71 -14.69 -10.25 8.42
CA ARG A 71 -15.85 -9.34 8.25
C ARG A 71 -15.58 -7.94 8.80
N LEU A 72 -14.99 -7.84 10.00
CA LEU A 72 -14.62 -6.56 10.61
C LEU A 72 -13.60 -5.79 9.75
N ILE A 73 -12.57 -6.48 9.25
CA ILE A 73 -11.53 -5.87 8.41
C ILE A 73 -12.14 -5.39 7.08
N LEU A 74 -13.03 -6.18 6.45
CA LEU A 74 -13.68 -5.80 5.20
C LEU A 74 -14.57 -4.55 5.37
N ILE A 75 -15.41 -4.50 6.41
CA ILE A 75 -16.32 -3.35 6.60
C ILE A 75 -15.57 -2.09 7.06
N VAL A 76 -14.70 -2.20 8.07
CA VAL A 76 -13.96 -1.05 8.61
C VAL A 76 -12.96 -0.55 7.57
N GLY A 77 -12.20 -1.45 6.95
CA GLY A 77 -11.26 -1.13 5.88
C GLY A 77 -11.95 -0.51 4.68
N GLY A 78 -13.03 -1.12 4.18
CA GLY A 78 -13.81 -0.59 3.06
C GLY A 78 -14.31 0.84 3.33
N CYS A 79 -14.91 1.10 4.49
CA CYS A 79 -15.39 2.43 4.87
C CYS A 79 -14.26 3.47 4.92
N ILE A 80 -13.12 3.14 5.52
CA ILE A 80 -11.98 4.06 5.62
C ILE A 80 -11.38 4.33 4.23
N VAL A 81 -11.24 3.32 3.38
CA VAL A 81 -10.72 3.45 2.02
C VAL A 81 -11.61 4.35 1.18
N VAL A 82 -12.93 4.16 1.23
CA VAL A 82 -13.89 5.05 0.54
C VAL A 82 -13.76 6.48 1.06
N TRP A 83 -13.64 6.68 2.37
CA TRP A 83 -13.46 8.00 2.97
C TRP A 83 -12.18 8.70 2.48
N ILE A 84 -11.06 7.98 2.39
CA ILE A 84 -9.80 8.49 1.83
C ILE A 84 -9.96 8.87 0.35
N GLY A 85 -10.60 8.01 -0.44
CA GLY A 85 -10.85 8.26 -1.86
C GLY A 85 -11.72 9.50 -2.10
N ILE A 86 -12.78 9.69 -1.29
CA ILE A 86 -13.59 10.92 -1.30
C ILE A 86 -12.76 12.14 -0.92
N GLY A 87 -11.86 12.00 0.07
CA GLY A 87 -10.92 13.04 0.45
C GLY A 87 -10.05 13.50 -0.72
N LEU A 88 -9.52 12.56 -1.50
CA LEU A 88 -8.73 12.84 -2.72
C LEU A 88 -9.56 13.53 -3.80
N LEU A 89 -10.82 13.11 -4.02
CA LEU A 89 -11.70 13.76 -5.00
C LEU A 89 -12.01 15.23 -4.66
N ARG A 90 -12.09 15.54 -3.36
CA ARG A 90 -12.38 16.89 -2.86
C ARG A 90 -11.14 17.78 -2.77
N ASP A 91 -9.96 17.18 -2.85
CA ASP A 91 -8.70 17.89 -2.71
C ASP A 91 -8.43 18.77 -3.94
N LYS A 92 -8.14 20.04 -3.69
CA LYS A 92 -7.74 21.01 -4.73
C LYS A 92 -6.25 21.29 -4.53
N PRO A 93 -5.36 20.47 -5.11
CA PRO A 93 -3.93 20.67 -4.93
C PRO A 93 -3.54 22.01 -5.56
N THR A 94 -2.97 22.89 -4.75
CA THR A 94 -2.25 24.07 -5.21
C THR A 94 -0.76 23.78 -5.07
N LEU A 95 0.00 23.95 -6.15
CA LEU A 95 1.46 23.98 -6.12
C LEU A 95 1.93 25.35 -5.59
N ASP A 96 1.43 25.77 -4.44
CA ASP A 96 2.10 26.80 -3.69
C ASP A 96 3.37 26.18 -3.10
N ARG A 97 4.48 26.35 -3.82
CA ARG A 97 5.81 25.94 -3.37
C ARG A 97 6.27 26.70 -2.13
N ASP A 98 5.53 27.72 -1.71
CA ASP A 98 5.85 28.64 -0.61
C ASP A 98 4.98 28.45 0.65
N VAL A 99 4.03 27.52 0.65
CA VAL A 99 3.31 27.18 1.88
C VAL A 99 4.03 26.02 2.54
N ASP A 100 4.40 26.20 3.81
CA ASP A 100 4.93 25.15 4.67
C ASP A 100 3.87 24.05 4.87
N VAL A 101 3.75 23.12 3.91
CA VAL A 101 2.75 22.05 3.93
C VAL A 101 3.23 20.93 4.85
N SER A 102 3.38 21.20 6.15
CA SER A 102 3.67 20.20 7.17
C SER A 102 2.42 19.39 7.53
N ILE A 103 2.00 18.48 6.64
CA ILE A 103 1.21 17.34 7.11
C ILE A 103 2.01 16.67 8.24
N PRO A 104 1.49 16.62 9.48
CA PRO A 104 2.27 16.10 10.60
C PRO A 104 2.65 14.64 10.35
N LEU A 105 3.88 14.25 10.69
CA LEU A 105 4.37 12.88 10.55
C LEU A 105 3.41 11.82 11.14
N PRO A 106 2.76 12.05 12.30
CA PRO A 106 1.78 11.09 12.82
C PRO A 106 0.58 10.90 11.90
N ARG A 107 0.10 11.97 11.25
CA ARG A 107 -1.02 11.90 10.31
C ARG A 107 -0.63 11.18 9.01
N LEU A 108 0.60 11.37 8.57
CA LEU A 108 1.17 10.65 7.43
C LEU A 108 1.31 9.14 7.74
N ALA A 109 1.85 8.82 8.92
CA ALA A 109 1.99 7.45 9.38
C ALA A 109 0.63 6.75 9.56
N ALA A 110 -0.37 7.45 10.11
CA ALA A 110 -1.73 6.91 10.22
C ALA A 110 -2.32 6.59 8.84
N LYS A 111 -2.15 7.48 7.85
CA LYS A 111 -2.57 7.20 6.46
C LYS A 111 -1.84 6.00 5.88
N ALA A 112 -0.52 5.93 6.02
CA ALA A 112 0.29 4.81 5.54
C ALA A 112 -0.11 3.48 6.19
N PHE A 113 -0.36 3.49 7.50
CA PHE A 113 -0.86 2.33 8.24
C PHE A 113 -2.23 1.88 7.71
N VAL A 114 -3.18 2.81 7.58
CA VAL A 114 -4.51 2.53 7.06
C VAL A 114 -4.45 1.90 5.66
N VAL A 115 -3.64 2.46 4.76
CA VAL A 115 -3.58 1.95 3.38
C VAL A 115 -2.83 0.62 3.26
N THR A 116 -2.11 0.21 4.30
CA THR A 116 -1.31 -1.02 4.29
C THR A 116 -2.00 -2.09 5.14
N TRP A 117 -2.10 -1.87 6.45
CA TRP A 117 -2.61 -2.84 7.43
C TRP A 117 -4.13 -3.00 7.43
N ILE A 118 -4.88 -1.92 7.18
CA ILE A 118 -6.35 -1.97 7.11
C ILE A 118 -6.82 -2.23 5.68
N ASN A 119 -5.91 -2.65 4.79
CA ASN A 119 -6.27 -3.09 3.45
C ASN A 119 -6.57 -4.61 3.51
N PRO A 120 -7.85 -5.04 3.61
CA PRO A 120 -8.21 -6.45 3.62
C PRO A 120 -7.66 -7.22 2.42
N GLN A 121 -7.59 -6.57 1.25
CA GLN A 121 -7.07 -7.23 0.07
C GLN A 121 -5.58 -7.54 0.23
N ALA A 122 -4.78 -6.59 0.73
CA ALA A 122 -3.37 -6.84 1.01
C ALA A 122 -3.18 -7.92 2.09
N LEU A 123 -4.07 -7.98 3.08
CA LEU A 123 -4.02 -9.01 4.11
C LEU A 123 -4.35 -10.40 3.56
N ILE A 124 -5.37 -10.53 2.70
CA ILE A 124 -5.76 -11.79 2.06
C ILE A 124 -4.69 -12.24 1.06
N ASP A 125 -4.32 -11.38 0.12
CA ASP A 125 -3.35 -11.69 -0.94
C ASP A 125 -1.97 -11.98 -0.34
N GLY A 126 -1.54 -11.16 0.63
CA GLY A 126 -0.30 -11.35 1.37
C GLY A 126 -0.29 -12.64 2.18
N THR A 127 -1.41 -12.99 2.82
CA THR A 127 -1.57 -14.27 3.54
C THR A 127 -1.42 -15.45 2.63
N MET A 128 -2.14 -15.47 1.50
CA MET A 128 -2.07 -16.57 0.53
C MET A 128 -0.66 -16.70 -0.03
N LEU A 129 -0.06 -15.59 -0.44
CA LEU A 129 1.26 -15.57 -1.05
C LEU A 129 2.37 -15.93 -0.06
N PHE A 130 2.54 -15.16 1.02
CA PHE A 130 3.64 -15.33 1.96
C PHE A 130 3.41 -16.54 2.89
N GLY A 131 2.16 -16.92 3.16
CA GLY A 131 1.83 -18.18 3.81
C GLY A 131 2.25 -19.38 2.96
N SER A 132 2.02 -19.34 1.64
CA SER A 132 2.47 -20.42 0.73
C SER A 132 4.00 -20.56 0.69
N PHE A 133 4.75 -19.46 0.82
CA PHE A 133 6.22 -19.53 0.90
C PHE A 133 6.68 -20.36 2.08
N ARG A 134 6.04 -20.18 3.24
CA ARG A 134 6.37 -20.89 4.47
C ARG A 134 5.86 -22.32 4.48
N ALA A 135 4.66 -22.58 3.95
CA ALA A 135 4.09 -23.93 3.88
C ALA A 135 4.78 -24.80 2.82
N GLY A 136 5.13 -24.22 1.67
CA GLY A 136 5.71 -24.94 0.53
C GLY A 136 7.24 -25.09 0.59
N ASN A 137 7.94 -24.39 1.49
CA ASN A 137 9.40 -24.43 1.56
C ASN A 137 9.91 -24.58 3.01
N PRO A 138 10.75 -25.59 3.30
CA PRO A 138 11.31 -25.76 4.64
C PRO A 138 12.43 -24.75 4.96
N GLY A 139 12.39 -24.22 6.18
CA GLY A 139 13.52 -23.53 6.83
C GLY A 139 14.07 -22.32 6.07
N ALA A 140 15.38 -22.36 5.76
CA ALA A 140 16.12 -21.23 5.21
C ALA A 140 15.63 -20.74 3.84
N VAL A 141 14.98 -21.61 3.06
CA VAL A 141 14.45 -21.27 1.72
C VAL A 141 13.29 -20.29 1.83
N ALA A 142 12.34 -20.52 2.74
CA ALA A 142 11.22 -19.61 2.98
C ALA A 142 11.71 -18.23 3.47
N SER A 143 12.70 -18.21 4.36
CA SER A 143 13.31 -16.97 4.85
C SER A 143 14.01 -16.19 3.72
N GLN A 144 14.69 -16.87 2.80
CA GLN A 144 15.33 -16.22 1.65
C GLN A 144 14.30 -15.64 0.66
N LEU A 145 13.20 -16.35 0.40
CA LEU A 145 12.08 -15.84 -0.40
C LEU A 145 11.45 -14.59 0.23
N MET A 146 11.28 -14.62 1.55
CA MET A 146 10.73 -13.49 2.31
C MET A 146 11.68 -12.29 2.33
N LEU A 147 12.99 -12.51 2.53
CA LEU A 147 14.00 -11.46 2.44
C LEU A 147 14.06 -10.84 1.04
N GLY A 148 13.94 -11.66 -0.01
CA GLY A 148 13.81 -11.18 -1.38
C GLY A 148 12.59 -10.28 -1.56
N SER A 149 11.43 -10.73 -1.07
CA SER A 149 10.17 -9.98 -1.16
C SER A 149 10.21 -8.67 -0.38
N ALA A 150 10.77 -8.65 0.83
CA ALA A 150 10.97 -7.42 1.60
C ALA A 150 11.91 -6.43 0.89
N SER A 151 12.95 -6.95 0.22
CA SER A 151 13.86 -6.13 -0.60
C SER A 151 13.14 -5.54 -1.82
N ALA A 152 12.16 -6.25 -2.37
CA ALA A 152 11.33 -5.75 -3.47
C ALA A 152 10.54 -4.51 -3.06
N SER A 153 9.93 -4.51 -1.88
CA SER A 153 9.21 -3.34 -1.34
C SER A 153 10.13 -2.13 -1.24
N CYS A 154 11.35 -2.30 -0.71
CA CYS A 154 12.34 -1.23 -0.65
C CYS A 154 12.68 -0.70 -2.05
N LEU A 155 13.04 -1.58 -2.97
CA LEU A 155 13.43 -1.22 -4.33
C LEU A 155 12.30 -0.50 -5.08
N TRP A 156 11.08 -1.03 -4.99
CA TRP A 156 9.92 -0.46 -5.67
C TRP A 156 9.56 0.91 -5.13
N PHE A 157 9.28 1.02 -3.83
CA PHE A 157 8.78 2.27 -3.25
C PHE A 157 9.84 3.38 -3.26
N LEU A 158 11.12 3.07 -3.05
CA LEU A 158 12.18 4.07 -3.24
C LEU A 158 12.34 4.43 -4.71
N GLY A 159 12.35 3.44 -5.61
CA GLY A 159 12.52 3.63 -7.04
C GLY A 159 11.43 4.53 -7.64
N ILE A 160 10.16 4.21 -7.38
CA ILE A 160 9.03 5.00 -7.89
C ILE A 160 9.03 6.42 -7.28
N THR A 161 9.36 6.55 -6.00
CA THR A 161 9.43 7.85 -5.32
C THR A 161 10.51 8.73 -5.93
N ILE A 162 11.71 8.20 -6.14
CA ILE A 162 12.83 8.93 -6.74
C ILE A 162 12.50 9.32 -8.18
N LEU A 163 12.01 8.36 -8.98
CA LEU A 163 11.67 8.58 -10.37
C LEU A 163 10.64 9.70 -10.51
N ILE A 164 9.54 9.62 -9.76
CA ILE A 164 8.47 10.63 -9.79
C ILE A 164 8.97 11.97 -9.25
N SER A 165 9.74 11.96 -8.15
CA SER A 165 10.35 13.17 -7.58
C SER A 165 11.34 13.87 -8.52
N PHE A 166 11.91 13.16 -9.50
CA PHE A 166 12.76 13.75 -10.52
C PHE A 166 11.94 14.47 -11.59
N PHE A 167 10.80 13.89 -11.97
CA PHE A 167 9.89 14.46 -12.97
C PHE A 167 8.84 15.41 -12.39
N SER A 168 8.74 15.55 -11.06
CA SER A 168 7.71 16.36 -10.38
C SER A 168 7.69 17.83 -10.84
N ALA A 169 8.83 18.37 -11.27
CA ALA A 169 8.93 19.74 -11.81
C ALA A 169 8.12 19.96 -13.11
N LYS A 170 7.74 18.89 -13.83
CA LYS A 170 6.90 18.95 -15.03
C LYS A 170 5.39 18.93 -14.73
N PHE A 171 5.00 18.71 -13.47
CA PHE A 171 3.60 18.63 -13.07
C PHE A 171 3.07 20.02 -12.72
N ASN A 172 1.83 20.29 -13.12
CA ASN A 172 1.09 21.50 -12.76
C ASN A 172 -0.18 21.13 -11.96
N ASP A 173 -0.87 22.13 -11.39
CA ASP A 173 -2.07 21.93 -10.56
C ASP A 173 -3.16 21.14 -11.27
N LYS A 174 -3.31 21.34 -12.59
CA LYS A 174 -4.30 20.61 -13.39
C LYS A 174 -3.96 19.12 -13.47
N ILE A 175 -2.70 18.78 -13.71
CA ILE A 175 -2.23 17.38 -13.77
C ILE A 175 -2.37 16.73 -12.39
N LEU A 176 -1.99 17.43 -11.32
CA LEU A 176 -2.16 16.90 -9.95
C LEU A 176 -3.62 16.69 -9.59
N ARG A 177 -4.50 17.60 -10.00
CA ARG A 177 -5.94 17.43 -9.81
C ARG A 177 -6.48 16.23 -10.58
N VAL A 178 -6.06 16.04 -11.84
CA VAL A 178 -6.42 14.84 -12.61
C VAL A 178 -5.93 13.58 -11.92
N ILE A 179 -4.71 13.57 -11.40
CA ILE A 179 -4.15 12.44 -10.64
C ILE A 179 -4.98 12.20 -9.39
N ASN A 180 -5.26 13.21 -8.56
CA ASN A 180 -6.09 13.06 -7.36
C ASN A 180 -7.49 12.53 -7.68
N ILE A 181 -8.11 12.98 -8.79
CA ILE A 181 -9.42 12.49 -9.24
C ILE A 181 -9.33 11.03 -9.65
N VAL A 182 -8.37 10.67 -10.53
CA VAL A 182 -8.20 9.29 -11.00
C VAL A 182 -7.87 8.36 -9.83
N CYS A 183 -6.94 8.76 -8.96
CA CYS A 183 -6.58 8.03 -7.75
C CYS A 183 -7.79 7.86 -6.81
N GLY A 184 -8.53 8.96 -6.56
CA GLY A 184 -9.71 8.95 -5.70
C GLY A 184 -10.79 8.01 -6.24
N LEU A 185 -11.06 8.03 -7.56
CA LEU A 185 -12.01 7.13 -8.21
C LEU A 185 -11.59 5.67 -8.10
N ILE A 186 -10.31 5.35 -8.37
CA ILE A 186 -9.77 4.00 -8.25
C ILE A 186 -9.87 3.51 -6.79
N ILE A 187 -9.49 4.34 -5.82
CA ILE A 187 -9.55 4.01 -4.39
C ILE A 187 -11.00 3.80 -3.94
N ILE A 188 -11.94 4.66 -4.36
CA ILE A 188 -13.37 4.46 -4.07
C ILE A 188 -13.87 3.16 -4.68
N PHE A 189 -13.48 2.84 -5.92
CA PHE A 189 -13.85 1.58 -6.56
C PHE A 189 -13.36 0.37 -5.76
N TYR A 190 -12.09 0.36 -5.31
CA TYR A 190 -11.57 -0.69 -4.44
C TYR A 190 -12.31 -0.74 -3.11
N GLY A 191 -12.53 0.39 -2.44
CA GLY A 191 -13.28 0.46 -1.19
C GLY A 191 -14.71 -0.09 -1.33
N ALA A 192 -15.39 0.24 -2.44
CA ALA A 192 -16.70 -0.29 -2.76
C ALA A 192 -16.66 -1.80 -3.03
N LYS A 193 -15.63 -2.30 -3.74
CA LYS A 193 -15.43 -3.74 -3.95
C LYS A 193 -15.26 -4.49 -2.62
N LEU A 194 -14.51 -3.93 -1.67
CA LEU A 194 -14.33 -4.51 -0.34
C LEU A 194 -15.66 -4.57 0.44
N LEU A 195 -16.46 -3.52 0.38
CA LEU A 195 -17.79 -3.50 0.99
C LEU A 195 -18.75 -4.49 0.33
N LEU A 196 -18.71 -4.62 -1.00
CA LEU A 196 -19.49 -5.65 -1.72
C LEU A 196 -19.07 -7.06 -1.30
N GLN A 197 -17.76 -7.31 -1.17
CA GLN A 197 -17.24 -8.59 -0.70
C GLN A 197 -17.70 -8.88 0.74
N PHE A 198 -17.78 -7.87 1.62
CA PHE A 198 -18.39 -8.01 2.94
C PHE A 198 -19.86 -8.46 2.86
N PHE A 199 -20.67 -7.81 2.01
CA PHE A 199 -22.08 -8.22 1.85
C PHE A 199 -22.22 -9.64 1.28
N GLN A 200 -21.33 -10.04 0.37
CA GLN A 200 -21.29 -11.41 -0.13
C GLN A 200 -20.93 -12.43 0.97
N THR A 201 -20.07 -12.08 1.93
CA THR A 201 -19.77 -12.98 3.06
C THR A 201 -20.90 -13.12 4.09
N LEU A 202 -21.97 -12.33 3.96
CA LEU A 202 -23.16 -12.38 4.83
C LEU A 202 -24.33 -13.18 4.20
N LEU A 203 -24.32 -13.37 2.88
CA LEU A 203 -25.30 -14.14 2.12
C LEU A 203 -24.89 -15.61 2.04
#